data_AF-A0A829D426-F1
#
_entry.id   AF-A0A829D426-F1
#
_cell.length_a   1.000
_cell.length_b   1.000
_cell.length_c   1.000
_cell.angle_alpha   90.00
_cell.angle_beta   90.00
_cell.angle_gamma   90.00
#
_symmetry.space_group_name_H-M   'P 1'
#
loop_
_entity.id
_entity.type
_entity.pdbx_description
1 polymer ?
#
loop_
_entity_poly.entity_id
_entity_poly.type
_entity_poly.pdbx_seq_one_letter_code
_entity_poly.pdbx_strand_id
1 'polypeptide(L)'
;MPPILDDSVAFEKKQEPQKRLGEVFQGLWLENEICFAIAGGGCKAFYGLGFGHEIKSWGLKFKEVSGVSAGAAMVLCLICGDEEECVAFFENIVRKNPANFYWSRLFKGERAFPHEEMYRKTIRFGMDFQKIIQSGVKVYIHTLRAIPKEDSLKNKFRLARLIAETAKAFLEDERDRKRGLNTERMQRVLRNWNMKEVLFTEKDFDNEQTVEQIILNSSSVPPVVSVQTLEREYYFDGGLTNNLLFGSVPS
;
A
#
# COMPACT_ATOMS: atom_id res chain seq x y z
N MET A 1 57.88 28.36 18.50
CA MET A 1 57.70 26.92 18.21
C MET A 1 57.20 26.27 19.49
N PRO A 2 55.91 25.96 19.61
CA PRO A 2 55.38 25.29 20.80
C PRO A 2 55.79 23.81 20.80
N PRO A 3 55.91 23.17 21.97
CA PRO A 3 56.33 21.78 22.09
C PRO A 3 55.21 20.82 21.67
N ILE A 4 55.62 19.72 21.03
CA ILE A 4 54.79 18.58 20.65
C ILE A 4 54.40 17.87 21.95
N LEU A 5 53.10 17.83 22.25
CA LEU A 5 52.55 17.01 23.32
C LEU A 5 52.21 15.63 22.76
N ASP A 6 52.71 14.63 23.48
CA ASP A 6 52.56 13.20 23.29
C ASP A 6 51.12 12.77 23.60
N ASP A 7 50.38 12.34 22.58
CA ASP A 7 48.98 11.87 22.67
C ASP A 7 48.87 10.38 23.06
N SER A 8 49.90 9.81 23.69
CA SER A 8 49.76 8.50 24.31
C SER A 8 49.36 8.67 25.78
N VAL A 9 48.28 7.99 26.17
CA VAL A 9 47.70 7.93 27.53
C VAL A 9 46.62 8.98 27.85
N ALA A 10 45.49 8.93 27.13
CA ALA A 10 44.17 9.17 27.73
C ALA A 10 43.08 8.50 26.88
N PHE A 11 42.12 7.85 27.54
CA PHE A 11 40.97 7.07 27.02
C PHE A 11 41.11 5.55 27.04
N GLU A 12 41.37 5.00 28.23
CA GLU A 12 40.75 3.72 28.63
C GLU A 12 39.22 3.91 28.72
N LYS A 13 38.51 3.63 27.64
CA LYS A 13 37.07 3.36 27.71
C LYS A 13 36.88 1.98 28.34
N LYS A 14 36.45 1.98 29.61
CA LYS A 14 35.83 0.82 30.25
C LYS A 14 34.79 0.22 29.31
N GLN A 15 35.01 -1.03 28.90
CA GLN A 15 33.97 -1.87 28.30
C GLN A 15 32.89 -2.12 29.36
N GLU A 16 31.80 -1.36 29.29
CA GLU A 16 30.57 -1.73 29.99
C GLU A 16 29.80 -2.77 29.17
N PRO A 17 29.14 -3.75 29.83
CA PRO A 17 28.58 -4.90 29.15
C PRO A 17 27.32 -4.52 28.38
N GLN A 18 27.47 -4.44 27.06
CA GLN A 18 26.39 -4.43 26.07
C GLN A 18 25.68 -5.80 26.04
N LYS A 19 25.15 -6.24 27.17
CA LYS A 19 24.42 -7.52 27.34
C LYS A 19 23.04 -7.37 27.95
N ARG A 20 22.66 -6.21 28.49
CA ARG A 20 21.41 -6.06 29.25
C ARG A 20 20.14 -5.79 28.43
N LEU A 21 20.24 -5.37 27.16
CA LEU A 21 19.05 -5.14 26.33
C LEU A 21 18.53 -6.43 25.67
N GLY A 22 19.39 -7.42 25.41
CA GLY A 22 18.98 -8.70 24.83
C GLY A 22 18.30 -9.65 25.81
N GLU A 23 18.55 -9.50 27.12
CA GLU A 23 18.05 -10.42 28.15
C GLU A 23 16.66 -10.02 28.68
N VAL A 24 16.28 -8.73 28.62
CA VAL A 24 14.96 -8.26 29.10
C VAL A 24 13.81 -8.76 28.21
N PHE A 25 14.09 -9.09 26.94
CA PHE A 25 13.10 -9.67 26.02
C PHE A 25 13.05 -11.20 26.03
N GLN A 26 13.96 -11.90 26.72
CA GLN A 26 13.93 -13.36 26.81
C GLN A 26 12.87 -13.90 27.79
N GLY A 27 12.28 -13.04 28.63
CA GLY A 27 11.35 -13.43 29.70
C GLY A 27 9.86 -13.29 29.37
N LEU A 28 9.51 -12.68 28.23
CA LEU A 28 8.14 -12.63 27.73
C LEU A 28 8.09 -13.49 26.49
N TRP A 29 7.41 -14.64 26.59
CA TRP A 29 6.96 -15.40 25.44
C TRP A 29 5.94 -14.53 24.66
N LEU A 30 6.41 -13.48 23.99
CA LEU A 30 5.74 -12.97 22.82
C LEU A 30 5.78 -14.15 21.85
N GLU A 31 4.60 -14.66 21.48
CA GLU A 31 4.50 -15.39 20.23
C GLU A 31 5.29 -14.57 19.20
N ASN A 32 6.28 -15.16 18.54
CA ASN A 32 7.14 -14.47 17.55
C ASN A 32 6.35 -14.11 16.28
N GLU A 33 5.06 -13.84 16.43
CA GLU A 33 4.03 -13.69 15.43
C GLU A 33 3.31 -12.37 15.69
N ILE A 34 3.25 -11.51 14.68
CA ILE A 34 2.57 -10.23 14.76
C ILE A 34 1.57 -10.06 13.62
N CYS A 35 0.62 -9.15 13.82
CA CYS A 35 -0.20 -8.62 12.74
C CYS A 35 0.44 -7.33 12.22
N PHE A 36 0.62 -7.20 10.92
CA PHE A 36 1.29 -6.05 10.31
C PHE A 36 0.42 -5.39 9.24
N ALA A 37 0.24 -4.07 9.32
CA ALA A 37 -0.62 -3.34 8.41
C ALA A 37 0.14 -2.20 7.74
N ILE A 38 0.02 -2.07 6.42
CA ILE A 38 0.56 -0.94 5.67
C ILE A 38 -0.59 -0.11 5.10
N ALA A 39 -0.62 1.16 5.51
CA ALA A 39 -1.57 2.12 5.00
C ALA A 39 -1.32 2.46 3.52
N GLY A 40 -2.38 2.88 2.83
CA GLY A 40 -2.25 3.49 1.51
C GLY A 40 -1.50 4.82 1.55
N GLY A 41 -0.94 5.24 0.41
CA GLY A 41 -0.23 6.52 0.34
C GLY A 41 0.70 6.74 -0.85
N GLY A 42 0.57 5.95 -1.92
CA GLY A 42 1.50 5.97 -3.07
C GLY A 42 2.91 5.57 -2.65
N CYS A 43 3.92 6.35 -3.06
CA CYS A 43 5.32 6.09 -2.72
C CYS A 43 5.61 6.10 -1.21
N LYS A 44 4.74 6.70 -0.38
CA LYS A 44 4.93 6.65 1.08
C LYS A 44 4.76 5.25 1.66
N ALA A 45 4.11 4.33 0.95
CA ALA A 45 3.97 2.94 1.39
C ALA A 45 5.33 2.22 1.52
N PHE A 46 6.37 2.68 0.81
CA PHE A 46 7.74 2.15 0.95
C PHE A 46 8.32 2.34 2.35
N TYR A 47 7.87 3.34 3.14
CA TYR A 47 8.24 3.42 4.55
C TYR A 47 7.71 2.22 5.35
N GLY A 48 6.48 1.78 5.05
CA GLY A 48 5.89 0.58 5.65
C GLY A 48 6.62 -0.69 5.20
N LEU A 49 7.05 -0.76 3.93
CA LEU A 49 7.89 -1.86 3.43
C LEU A 49 9.22 -1.93 4.21
N GLY A 50 9.96 -0.82 4.31
CA GLY A 50 11.24 -0.79 5.01
C GLY A 50 11.11 -1.12 6.50
N PHE A 51 10.07 -0.62 7.16
CA PHE A 51 9.81 -0.95 8.56
C PHE A 51 9.44 -2.43 8.75
N GLY A 52 8.62 -3.00 7.87
CA GLY A 52 8.29 -4.42 7.90
C GLY A 52 9.50 -5.32 7.64
N HIS A 53 10.39 -4.91 6.73
CA HIS A 53 11.64 -5.61 6.45
C HIS A 53 12.54 -5.65 7.70
N GLU A 54 12.69 -4.52 8.40
CA GLU A 54 13.47 -4.47 9.65
C GLU A 54 12.84 -5.29 10.78
N ILE A 55 11.51 -5.29 10.91
CA ILE A 55 10.82 -6.16 11.86
C ILE A 55 11.12 -7.65 11.60
N LYS A 56 11.13 -8.07 10.33
CA LYS A 56 11.51 -9.45 9.96
C LYS A 56 12.97 -9.75 10.32
N SER A 57 13.88 -8.78 10.16
CA SER A 57 15.30 -8.92 10.52
C SER A 57 15.50 -9.16 12.03
N TRP A 58 14.58 -8.67 12.86
CA TRP A 58 14.54 -8.95 14.31
C TRP A 58 13.99 -10.34 14.68
N GLY A 59 13.62 -11.17 13.69
CA GLY A 59 13.12 -12.53 13.90
C GLY A 59 11.61 -12.61 14.15
N LEU A 60 10.88 -11.50 14.04
CA LEU A 60 9.43 -11.49 14.10
C LEU A 60 8.83 -12.00 12.79
N LYS A 61 7.81 -12.85 12.91
CA LYS A 61 7.06 -13.42 11.79
C LYS A 61 5.71 -12.74 11.67
N PHE A 62 5.22 -12.62 10.44
CA PHE A 62 3.86 -12.13 10.21
C PHE A 62 2.89 -13.30 10.27
N LYS A 63 1.89 -13.19 11.14
CA LYS A 63 0.75 -14.12 11.19
C LYS A 63 -0.34 -13.65 10.24
N GLU A 64 -0.56 -12.34 10.23
CA GLU A 64 -1.58 -11.67 9.42
C GLU A 64 -1.01 -10.37 8.89
N VAL A 65 -1.30 -10.05 7.63
CA VAL A 65 -0.97 -8.76 7.04
C VAL A 65 -2.19 -8.10 6.43
N SER A 66 -2.21 -6.77 6.48
CA SER A 66 -3.24 -5.99 5.80
C SER A 66 -2.65 -4.83 5.00
N GLY A 67 -3.28 -4.54 3.86
CA GLY A 67 -2.82 -3.51 2.96
C GLY A 67 -3.96 -2.77 2.28
N VAL A 68 -3.75 -1.49 2.06
CA VAL A 68 -4.65 -0.62 1.29
C VAL A 68 -3.84 0.08 0.22
N SER A 69 -4.36 0.17 -1.01
CA SER A 69 -3.69 0.85 -2.12
C SER A 69 -2.29 0.30 -2.36
N ALA A 70 -1.29 1.18 -2.53
CA ALA A 70 0.13 0.82 -2.59
C ALA A 70 0.58 -0.08 -1.42
N GLY A 71 -0.03 0.05 -0.23
CA GLY A 71 0.25 -0.81 0.91
C GLY A 71 -0.06 -2.28 0.67
N ALA A 72 -1.07 -2.59 -0.17
CA ALA A 72 -1.38 -3.97 -0.57
C ALA A 72 -0.23 -4.64 -1.33
N ALA A 73 0.39 -3.91 -2.27
CA ALA A 73 1.58 -4.42 -2.96
C ALA A 73 2.76 -4.60 -1.99
N MET A 74 2.96 -3.66 -1.06
CA MET A 74 4.08 -3.70 -0.12
C MET A 74 3.98 -4.87 0.86
N VAL A 75 2.79 -5.17 1.40
CA VAL A 75 2.65 -6.32 2.31
C VAL A 75 2.85 -7.66 1.60
N LEU A 76 2.47 -7.78 0.33
CA LEU A 76 2.74 -8.98 -0.45
C LEU A 76 4.23 -9.10 -0.78
N CYS A 77 4.89 -7.99 -1.10
CA CYS A 77 6.35 -7.95 -1.28
C CYS A 77 7.10 -8.39 -0.01
N LEU A 78 6.62 -7.98 1.17
CA LEU A 78 7.13 -8.47 2.46
C LEU A 78 6.99 -9.98 2.63
N ILE A 79 5.88 -10.58 2.15
CA ILE A 79 5.71 -12.03 2.19
C ILE A 79 6.71 -12.72 1.24
N CYS A 80 6.94 -12.15 0.06
CA CYS A 80 7.89 -12.69 -0.92
C CYS A 80 9.36 -12.57 -0.47
N GLY A 81 9.68 -11.59 0.37
CA GLY A 81 11.03 -11.38 0.88
C GLY A 81 12.01 -10.83 -0.15
N ASP A 82 11.49 -10.09 -1.15
CA ASP A 82 12.26 -9.47 -2.24
C ASP A 82 12.22 -7.93 -2.10
N GLU A 83 12.23 -7.41 -0.86
CA GLU A 83 11.95 -6.00 -0.58
C GLU A 83 13.04 -5.07 -1.15
N GLU A 84 14.31 -5.41 -0.97
CA GLU A 84 15.44 -4.62 -1.44
C GLU A 84 15.48 -4.55 -2.98
N GLU A 85 15.32 -5.69 -3.64
CA GLU A 85 15.27 -5.79 -5.10
C GLU A 85 14.07 -5.00 -5.64
N CYS A 86 12.90 -5.09 -5.00
CA CYS A 86 11.70 -4.38 -5.40
C CYS A 86 11.89 -2.86 -5.33
N VAL A 87 12.52 -2.36 -4.24
CA VAL A 87 12.88 -0.95 -4.10
C VAL A 87 13.84 -0.53 -5.20
N ALA A 88 14.93 -1.27 -5.41
CA ALA A 88 15.93 -0.95 -6.44
C ALA A 88 15.32 -0.93 -7.86
N PHE A 89 14.41 -1.87 -8.14
CA PHE A 89 13.67 -1.92 -9.40
C PHE A 89 12.76 -0.71 -9.58
N PHE A 90 11.97 -0.34 -8.57
CA PHE A 90 11.11 0.83 -8.62
C PHE A 90 11.92 2.13 -8.82
N GLU A 91 13.02 2.30 -8.09
CA GLU A 91 13.92 3.44 -8.25
C GLU A 91 14.45 3.56 -9.68
N ASN A 92 14.82 2.44 -10.30
CA ASN A 92 15.28 2.40 -11.68
C ASN A 92 14.18 2.83 -12.68
N ILE A 93 12.93 2.40 -12.46
CA ILE A 93 11.80 2.85 -13.28
C ILE A 93 11.58 4.36 -13.11
N VAL A 94 11.58 4.85 -11.87
CA VAL A 94 11.39 6.28 -11.57
C VAL A 94 12.50 7.13 -12.19
N ARG A 95 13.77 6.71 -12.06
CA ARG A 95 14.93 7.42 -12.63
C ARG A 95 14.86 7.54 -14.15
N LYS A 96 14.27 6.54 -14.83
CA LYS A 96 14.06 6.53 -16.29
C LYS A 96 12.81 7.29 -16.73
N ASN A 97 11.96 7.73 -15.79
CA ASN A 97 10.72 8.44 -16.07
C ASN A 97 10.91 9.96 -15.90
N PRO A 98 11.12 10.73 -16.99
CA PRO A 98 11.45 12.16 -16.91
C PRO A 98 10.29 13.04 -16.44
N ALA A 99 9.04 12.57 -16.49
CA ALA A 99 7.87 13.37 -16.14
C ALA A 99 6.72 12.54 -15.55
N ASN A 100 5.93 13.18 -14.69
CA ASN A 100 4.72 12.59 -14.11
C ASN A 100 3.49 12.71 -15.03
N PHE A 101 3.59 13.50 -16.11
CA PHE A 101 2.51 13.77 -17.05
C PHE A 101 3.07 14.01 -18.46
N TYR A 102 2.44 13.39 -19.46
CA TYR A 102 2.85 13.47 -20.86
C TYR A 102 1.71 13.97 -21.74
N TRP A 103 1.74 15.26 -22.10
CA TRP A 103 0.77 15.86 -23.04
C TRP A 103 0.74 15.14 -24.40
N SER A 104 1.91 14.74 -24.90
CA SER A 104 2.05 14.02 -26.16
C SER A 104 1.27 12.70 -26.22
N ARG A 105 1.03 12.04 -25.07
CA ARG A 105 0.26 10.80 -24.98
C ARG A 105 -1.24 11.04 -25.17
N LEU A 106 -1.77 12.16 -24.68
CA LEU A 106 -3.18 12.52 -24.89
C LEU A 106 -3.53 12.63 -26.37
N PHE A 107 -2.65 13.24 -27.16
CA PHE A 107 -2.82 13.36 -28.62
C PHE A 107 -2.79 12.01 -29.35
N LYS A 108 -2.27 10.96 -28.72
CA LYS A 108 -2.21 9.58 -29.23
C LYS A 108 -3.32 8.68 -28.68
N GLY A 109 -4.21 9.22 -27.83
CA GLY A 109 -5.22 8.41 -27.13
C GLY A 109 -4.64 7.51 -26.03
N GLU A 110 -3.40 7.76 -25.62
CA GLU A 110 -2.72 7.04 -24.54
C GLU A 110 -2.90 7.72 -23.18
N ARG A 111 -2.62 7.00 -22.09
CA ARG A 111 -2.67 7.55 -20.72
C ARG A 111 -1.56 8.58 -20.51
N ALA A 112 -1.95 9.80 -20.11
CA ALA A 112 -1.01 10.89 -19.83
C ALA A 112 -0.14 10.65 -18.59
N PHE A 113 -0.70 10.00 -17.57
CA PHE A 113 0.01 9.63 -16.35
C PHE A 113 0.65 8.23 -16.54
N PRO A 114 1.97 8.07 -16.35
CA PRO A 114 2.66 6.78 -16.53
C PRO A 114 2.50 5.84 -15.32
N HIS A 115 2.01 6.35 -14.19
CA HIS A 115 2.11 5.71 -12.88
C HIS A 115 1.46 4.33 -12.81
N GLU A 116 0.30 4.11 -13.43
CA GLU A 116 -0.33 2.78 -13.44
C GLU A 116 0.58 1.72 -14.09
N GLU A 117 1.22 2.06 -15.21
CA GLU A 117 2.12 1.12 -15.91
C GLU A 117 3.39 0.86 -15.10
N MET A 118 3.95 1.90 -14.50
CA MET A 118 5.09 1.77 -13.58
C MET A 118 4.72 0.87 -12.39
N TYR A 119 3.54 1.09 -11.82
CA TYR A 119 3.05 0.34 -10.68
C TYR A 119 2.81 -1.13 -11.01
N ARG A 120 2.17 -1.45 -12.15
CA ARG A 120 2.03 -2.84 -12.62
C ARG A 120 3.37 -3.53 -12.78
N LYS A 121 4.37 -2.85 -13.36
CA LYS A 121 5.72 -3.39 -13.49
C LYS A 121 6.33 -3.70 -12.13
N THR A 122 6.20 -2.80 -11.16
CA THR A 122 6.71 -3.01 -9.81
C THR A 122 5.99 -4.16 -9.09
N ILE A 123 4.67 -4.27 -9.23
CA ILE A 123 3.89 -5.40 -8.68
C ILE A 123 4.42 -6.72 -9.25
N ARG A 124 4.47 -6.84 -10.58
CA ARG A 124 4.94 -8.08 -11.25
C ARG A 124 6.38 -8.43 -10.93
N PHE A 125 7.21 -7.44 -10.61
CA PHE A 125 8.59 -7.68 -10.22
C PHE A 125 8.70 -8.15 -8.77
N GLY A 126 8.01 -7.46 -7.84
CA GLY A 126 8.12 -7.71 -6.40
C GLY A 126 7.15 -8.77 -5.85
N MET A 127 6.40 -9.44 -6.73
CA MET A 127 5.39 -10.43 -6.37
C MET A 127 5.78 -11.80 -6.90
N ASP A 128 5.78 -12.78 -6.01
CA ASP A 128 5.89 -14.20 -6.32
C ASP A 128 4.65 -14.92 -5.76
N PHE A 129 3.78 -15.36 -6.66
CA PHE A 129 2.53 -16.02 -6.31
C PHE A 129 2.75 -17.30 -5.47
N GLN A 130 3.78 -18.09 -5.78
CA GLN A 130 4.05 -19.33 -5.06
C GLN A 130 4.50 -19.04 -3.62
N LYS A 131 5.39 -18.06 -3.43
CA LYS A 131 5.81 -17.64 -2.09
C LYS A 131 4.61 -17.14 -1.27
N ILE A 132 3.70 -16.37 -1.87
CA ILE A 132 2.51 -15.86 -1.18
C ILE A 132 1.63 -17.00 -0.67
N ILE A 133 1.25 -17.94 -1.53
CA ILE A 133 0.36 -19.05 -1.17
C ILE A 133 1.02 -20.00 -0.17
N GLN A 134 2.33 -20.29 -0.33
CA GLN A 134 3.06 -21.20 0.56
C GLN A 134 3.36 -20.59 1.94
N SER A 135 3.33 -19.25 2.06
CA SER A 135 3.65 -18.57 3.32
C SER A 135 2.71 -18.92 4.47
N GLY A 136 1.46 -19.25 4.19
CA GLY A 136 0.41 -19.46 5.19
C GLY A 136 -0.01 -18.19 5.96
N VAL A 137 0.51 -17.02 5.58
CA VAL A 137 0.17 -15.72 6.20
C VAL A 137 -1.23 -15.32 5.73
N LYS A 138 -2.11 -14.93 6.66
CA LYS A 138 -3.43 -14.41 6.27
C LYS A 138 -3.27 -13.02 5.68
N VAL A 139 -3.97 -12.74 4.60
CA VAL A 139 -3.86 -11.46 3.88
C VAL A 139 -5.20 -10.77 3.87
N TYR A 140 -5.20 -9.45 4.04
CA TYR A 140 -6.39 -8.62 3.99
C TYR A 140 -6.14 -7.37 3.12
N ILE A 141 -6.78 -7.29 1.97
CA ILE A 141 -6.64 -6.17 1.03
C ILE A 141 -7.97 -5.41 0.92
N HIS A 142 -7.95 -4.13 1.31
CA HIS A 142 -9.14 -3.28 1.30
C HIS A 142 -9.42 -2.66 -0.06
N THR A 143 -10.68 -2.61 -0.47
CA THR A 143 -11.11 -1.81 -1.63
C THR A 143 -12.56 -1.34 -1.46
N LEU A 144 -12.94 -0.37 -2.28
CA LEU A 144 -14.33 0.01 -2.47
C LEU A 144 -14.86 -0.52 -3.78
N ARG A 145 -15.99 -1.20 -3.73
CA ARG A 145 -16.69 -1.73 -4.89
C ARG A 145 -17.98 -0.96 -5.12
N ALA A 146 -18.15 -0.37 -6.29
CA ALA A 146 -19.40 0.26 -6.72
C ALA A 146 -20.19 -0.68 -7.63
N ILE A 147 -21.43 -0.98 -7.25
CA ILE A 147 -22.35 -1.81 -8.04
C ILE A 147 -23.37 -0.88 -8.70
N PRO A 148 -23.22 -0.56 -9.99
CA PRO A 148 -24.16 0.30 -10.68
C PRO A 148 -25.55 -0.35 -10.79
N LYS A 149 -26.60 0.44 -10.57
CA LYS A 149 -28.01 -0.02 -10.59
C LYS A 149 -28.56 -0.35 -11.99
N GLU A 150 -27.86 0.03 -13.05
CA GLU A 150 -28.21 -0.19 -14.46
C GLU A 150 -27.00 -0.78 -15.20
N ASP A 151 -27.16 -1.23 -16.45
CA ASP A 151 -26.10 -1.71 -17.36
C ASP A 151 -25.12 -0.59 -17.78
N SER A 152 -24.49 0.02 -16.77
CA SER A 152 -23.77 1.29 -16.83
C SER A 152 -22.36 1.16 -17.37
N LEU A 153 -21.88 -0.05 -17.63
CA LEU A 153 -20.56 -0.32 -18.22
C LEU A 153 -20.36 0.43 -19.55
N LYS A 154 -21.45 0.73 -20.27
CA LYS A 154 -21.39 1.46 -21.54
C LYS A 154 -21.45 2.98 -21.37
N ASN A 155 -21.82 3.51 -20.20
CA ASN A 155 -22.07 4.94 -20.00
C ASN A 155 -20.87 5.65 -19.35
N LYS A 156 -19.92 6.07 -20.18
CA LYS A 156 -18.71 6.81 -19.77
C LYS A 156 -19.02 8.08 -18.96
N PHE A 157 -20.16 8.73 -19.20
CA PHE A 157 -20.56 9.92 -18.43
C PHE A 157 -20.93 9.58 -16.98
N ARG A 158 -21.58 8.44 -16.74
CA ARG A 158 -21.91 8.02 -15.36
C ARG A 158 -20.64 7.70 -14.58
N LEU A 159 -19.69 7.00 -15.20
CA LEU A 159 -18.40 6.73 -14.57
C LEU A 159 -17.63 8.02 -14.29
N ALA A 160 -17.56 8.95 -15.26
CA ALA A 160 -16.94 10.25 -15.06
C ALA A 160 -17.58 11.05 -13.91
N ARG A 161 -18.91 11.01 -13.81
CA ARG A 161 -19.66 11.62 -12.71
C ARG A 161 -19.34 10.98 -11.36
N LEU A 162 -19.31 9.65 -11.28
CA LEU A 162 -18.91 8.93 -10.07
C LEU A 162 -17.50 9.34 -9.63
N ILE A 163 -16.53 9.32 -10.55
CA ILE A 163 -15.15 9.74 -10.26
C ILE A 163 -15.12 11.18 -9.73
N ALA A 164 -15.83 12.11 -10.39
CA ALA A 164 -15.85 13.51 -10.00
C ALA A 164 -16.52 13.74 -8.63
N GLU A 165 -17.65 13.09 -8.36
CA GLU A 165 -18.36 13.19 -7.08
C GLU A 165 -17.51 12.62 -5.94
N THR A 166 -16.90 11.44 -6.15
CA THR A 166 -15.99 10.80 -5.18
C THR A 166 -14.78 11.68 -4.89
N ALA A 167 -14.08 12.17 -5.93
CA ALA A 167 -12.89 13.00 -5.75
C ALA A 167 -13.23 14.31 -5.02
N LYS A 168 -14.32 14.98 -5.40
CA LYS A 168 -14.77 16.21 -4.75
C LYS A 168 -15.11 15.97 -3.28
N ALA A 169 -15.89 14.93 -2.98
CA ALA A 169 -16.29 14.61 -1.62
C ALA A 169 -15.06 14.30 -0.74
N PHE A 170 -14.12 13.50 -1.25
CA PHE A 170 -12.90 13.15 -0.52
C PHE A 170 -12.03 14.38 -0.22
N LEU A 171 -11.79 15.25 -1.21
CA LEU A 171 -10.97 16.45 -1.03
C LEU A 171 -11.61 17.45 -0.05
N GLU A 172 -12.93 17.63 -0.13
CA GLU A 172 -13.66 18.49 0.81
C GLU A 172 -13.63 17.92 2.23
N ASP A 173 -13.89 16.62 2.39
CA ASP A 173 -13.86 15.96 3.69
C ASP A 173 -12.43 15.97 4.29
N GLU A 174 -11.38 15.73 3.51
CA GLU A 174 -9.99 15.83 3.99
C GLU A 174 -9.61 17.25 4.43
N ARG A 175 -10.05 18.27 3.69
CA ARG A 175 -9.82 19.68 4.05
C ARG A 175 -10.54 20.03 5.35
N ASP A 176 -11.78 19.59 5.49
CA ASP A 176 -12.65 19.91 6.61
C ASP A 176 -12.24 19.09 7.86
N ARG A 177 -11.76 17.85 7.70
CA ARG A 177 -11.18 17.00 8.76
C ARG A 177 -10.00 17.68 9.46
N LYS A 178 -9.09 18.28 8.69
CA LYS A 178 -7.95 19.04 9.22
C LYS A 178 -8.36 20.26 10.05
N ARG A 179 -9.62 20.69 9.92
CA ARG A 179 -10.21 21.81 10.66
C ARG A 179 -11.16 21.36 11.78
N GLY A 180 -11.32 20.04 11.99
CA GLY A 180 -12.27 19.49 12.96
C GLY A 180 -13.74 19.68 12.58
N LEU A 181 -14.04 19.85 11.29
CA LEU A 181 -15.39 20.04 10.77
C LEU A 181 -16.03 18.71 10.32
N ASN A 182 -17.34 18.72 10.08
CA ASN A 182 -18.11 17.53 9.71
C ASN A 182 -17.79 16.99 8.30
N THR A 183 -17.57 15.67 8.19
CA THR A 183 -17.08 14.96 6.98
C THR A 183 -18.00 13.82 6.49
N GLU A 184 -19.27 14.13 6.25
CA GLU A 184 -20.29 13.14 5.81
C GLU A 184 -20.44 13.03 4.28
N ARG A 185 -19.64 13.75 3.47
CA ARG A 185 -19.86 13.81 2.01
C ARG A 185 -19.48 12.50 1.36
N MET A 186 -18.36 11.91 1.74
CA MET A 186 -17.93 10.61 1.26
C MET A 186 -18.98 9.54 1.59
N GLN A 187 -19.48 9.53 2.83
CA GLN A 187 -20.55 8.61 3.24
C GLN A 187 -21.82 8.74 2.38
N ARG A 188 -22.18 9.97 2.00
CA ARG A 188 -23.29 10.20 1.06
C ARG A 188 -23.00 9.67 -0.34
N VAL A 189 -21.78 9.82 -0.84
CA VAL A 189 -21.38 9.26 -2.15
C VAL A 189 -21.50 7.73 -2.12
N LEU A 190 -21.00 7.07 -1.08
CA LEU A 190 -21.09 5.62 -0.94
C LEU A 190 -22.55 5.13 -1.00
N ARG A 191 -23.45 5.77 -0.26
CA ARG A 191 -24.88 5.44 -0.27
C ARG A 191 -25.52 5.65 -1.64
N ASN A 192 -25.25 6.79 -2.28
CA ASN A 192 -25.88 7.15 -3.56
C ASN A 192 -25.45 6.21 -4.69
N TRP A 193 -24.18 5.81 -4.70
CA TRP A 193 -23.60 4.96 -5.73
C TRP A 193 -23.58 3.47 -5.38
N ASN A 194 -24.22 3.08 -4.26
CA ASN A 194 -24.24 1.71 -3.77
C ASN A 194 -22.82 1.13 -3.70
N MET A 195 -21.88 1.92 -3.18
CA MET A 195 -20.51 1.51 -2.95
C MET A 195 -20.43 0.76 -1.63
N LYS A 196 -19.71 -0.36 -1.64
CA LYS A 196 -19.51 -1.23 -0.50
C LYS A 196 -18.03 -1.44 -0.28
N GLU A 197 -17.62 -1.43 0.99
CA GLU A 197 -16.30 -1.92 1.38
C GLU A 197 -16.24 -3.41 1.08
N VAL A 198 -15.13 -3.82 0.47
CA VAL A 198 -14.82 -5.21 0.14
C VAL A 198 -13.43 -5.49 0.65
N LEU A 199 -13.28 -6.67 1.22
CA LEU A 199 -12.01 -7.18 1.67
C LEU A 199 -11.67 -8.43 0.89
N PHE A 200 -10.58 -8.37 0.14
CA PHE A 200 -9.98 -9.55 -0.46
C PHE A 200 -9.04 -10.22 0.53
N THR A 201 -8.99 -11.54 0.45
CA THR A 201 -8.19 -12.40 1.32
C THR A 201 -7.26 -13.29 0.51
N GLU A 202 -6.37 -14.02 1.18
CA GLU A 202 -5.52 -15.02 0.54
C GLU A 202 -6.32 -16.10 -0.20
N LYS A 203 -7.58 -16.31 0.18
CA LYS A 203 -8.48 -17.28 -0.46
C LYS A 203 -8.99 -16.82 -1.83
N ASP A 204 -8.90 -15.53 -2.11
CA ASP A 204 -9.28 -14.94 -3.40
C ASP A 204 -8.11 -14.95 -4.40
N PHE A 205 -6.93 -15.46 -3.99
CA PHE A 205 -5.72 -15.46 -4.80
C PHE A 205 -5.63 -16.72 -5.67
N ASP A 206 -6.32 -16.71 -6.81
CA ASP A 206 -6.32 -17.84 -7.74
C ASP A 206 -5.02 -18.00 -8.53
N ASN A 207 -4.45 -16.89 -8.98
CA ASN A 207 -3.25 -16.83 -9.80
C ASN A 207 -2.62 -15.41 -9.73
N GLU A 208 -1.43 -15.27 -10.29
CA GLU A 208 -0.67 -14.01 -10.31
C GLU A 208 -1.48 -12.83 -10.89
N GLN A 209 -2.25 -13.06 -11.96
CA GLN A 209 -3.05 -12.02 -12.60
C GLN A 209 -4.21 -11.57 -11.70
N THR A 210 -4.84 -12.50 -11.00
CA THR A 210 -5.88 -12.20 -10.00
C THR A 210 -5.32 -11.36 -8.86
N VAL A 211 -4.14 -11.70 -8.34
CA VAL A 211 -3.49 -10.92 -7.27
C VAL A 211 -3.13 -9.52 -7.76
N GLU A 212 -2.54 -9.38 -8.96
CA GLU A 212 -2.28 -8.07 -9.56
C GLU A 212 -3.57 -7.25 -9.66
N GLN A 213 -4.67 -7.86 -10.14
CA GLN A 213 -5.95 -7.20 -10.29
C GLN A 213 -6.54 -6.75 -8.94
N ILE A 214 -6.44 -7.58 -7.90
CA ILE A 214 -6.87 -7.23 -6.53
C ILE A 214 -6.09 -6.02 -6.00
N ILE A 215 -4.77 -6.00 -6.17
CA ILE A 215 -3.93 -4.86 -5.76
C ILE A 215 -4.37 -3.58 -6.48
N LEU A 216 -4.66 -3.67 -7.78
CA LEU A 216 -5.09 -2.52 -8.59
C LEU A 216 -6.49 -2.04 -8.23
N ASN A 217 -7.41 -2.96 -7.92
CA ASN A 217 -8.72 -2.63 -7.38
C ASN A 217 -8.57 -1.80 -6.10
N SER A 218 -7.68 -2.24 -5.20
CA SER A 218 -7.32 -1.54 -3.97
C SER A 218 -6.62 -0.19 -4.17
N SER A 219 -6.00 0.04 -5.34
CA SER A 219 -5.16 1.22 -5.64
C SER A 219 -5.79 2.19 -6.64
N SER A 220 -7.09 2.02 -6.94
CA SER A 220 -7.77 2.78 -8.00
C SER A 220 -8.04 4.23 -7.59
N VAL A 221 -7.08 5.12 -7.86
CA VAL A 221 -7.14 6.57 -7.63
C VAL A 221 -7.02 7.35 -8.96
N PRO A 222 -8.14 7.62 -9.65
CA PRO A 222 -8.11 8.42 -10.87
C PRO A 222 -7.64 9.86 -10.61
N PRO A 223 -6.89 10.49 -11.54
CA PRO A 223 -6.49 9.99 -12.87
C PRO A 223 -5.16 9.21 -12.88
N VAL A 224 -4.55 8.98 -11.71
CA VAL A 224 -3.19 8.41 -11.59
C VAL A 224 -3.21 6.90 -11.84
N VAL A 225 -4.15 6.21 -11.21
CA VAL A 225 -4.48 4.80 -11.47
C VAL A 225 -5.93 4.75 -11.91
N SER A 226 -6.20 4.08 -13.03
CA SER A 226 -7.54 4.04 -13.60
C SER A 226 -8.51 3.31 -12.66
N VAL A 227 -9.79 3.67 -12.74
CA VAL A 227 -10.85 2.84 -12.14
C VAL A 227 -10.75 1.45 -12.74
N GLN A 228 -10.53 0.43 -11.90
CA GLN A 228 -10.59 -0.95 -12.37
C GLN A 228 -12.05 -1.36 -12.56
N THR A 229 -12.28 -2.18 -13.59
CA THR A 229 -13.60 -2.73 -13.91
C THR A 229 -13.46 -4.23 -13.96
N LEU A 230 -14.25 -4.94 -13.16
CA LEU A 230 -14.36 -6.40 -13.20
C LEU A 230 -15.83 -6.74 -13.37
N GLU A 231 -16.15 -7.49 -14.42
CA GLU A 231 -17.52 -7.77 -14.83
C GLU A 231 -18.37 -6.49 -14.92
N ARG A 232 -19.37 -6.33 -14.04
CA ARG A 232 -20.31 -5.20 -13.98
C ARG A 232 -20.03 -4.25 -12.82
N GLU A 233 -18.85 -4.33 -12.22
CA GLU A 233 -18.51 -3.60 -10.99
C GLU A 233 -17.30 -2.70 -11.21
N TYR A 234 -17.31 -1.55 -10.53
CA TYR A 234 -16.18 -0.63 -10.51
C TYR A 234 -15.46 -0.70 -9.16
N TYR A 235 -14.14 -0.62 -9.19
CA TYR A 235 -13.32 -0.65 -8.01
C TYR A 235 -12.57 0.66 -7.80
N PHE A 236 -12.53 1.11 -6.56
CA PHE A 236 -11.91 2.34 -6.11
C PHE A 236 -10.98 2.05 -4.93
N ASP A 237 -10.04 2.97 -4.72
CA ASP A 237 -9.08 2.86 -3.63
C ASP A 237 -9.77 2.76 -2.26
N GLY A 238 -9.35 1.77 -1.46
CA GLY A 238 -9.91 1.54 -0.12
C GLY A 238 -9.61 2.68 0.86
N GLY A 239 -8.57 3.48 0.60
CA GLY A 239 -8.17 4.62 1.41
C GLY A 239 -9.17 5.78 1.39
N LEU A 240 -10.15 5.74 0.49
CA LEU A 240 -11.27 6.67 0.47
C LEU A 240 -12.19 6.54 1.69
N THR A 241 -12.23 5.38 2.34
CA THR A 241 -12.99 5.14 3.58
C THR A 241 -12.10 4.73 4.74
N ASN A 242 -11.28 3.70 4.53
CA ASN A 242 -10.39 3.18 5.54
C ASN A 242 -9.00 2.91 4.95
N ASN A 243 -8.07 3.80 5.28
CA ASN A 243 -6.70 3.76 4.75
C ASN A 243 -5.77 2.84 5.54
N LEU A 244 -6.21 2.26 6.65
CA LEU A 244 -5.39 1.37 7.47
C LEU A 244 -6.28 0.38 8.23
N LEU A 245 -6.26 -0.87 7.78
CA LEU A 245 -7.06 -1.94 8.37
C LEU A 245 -6.33 -2.59 9.54
N PHE A 246 -6.81 -2.39 10.76
CA PHE A 246 -6.47 -3.23 11.91
C PHE A 246 -7.70 -4.03 12.35
N GLY A 247 -7.46 -5.27 12.78
CA GLY A 247 -8.46 -6.32 13.01
C GLY A 247 -9.83 -5.86 13.53
N SER A 248 -10.84 -6.04 12.69
CA SER A 248 -12.19 -6.50 13.02
C SER A 248 -13.00 -6.58 11.72
N VAL A 249 -12.66 -7.57 10.90
CA VAL A 249 -13.54 -7.99 9.80
C VAL A 249 -14.53 -8.96 10.43
N PRO A 250 -15.85 -8.73 10.38
CA PRO A 250 -16.81 -9.69 10.93
C PRO A 250 -16.60 -11.05 10.27
N SER A 251 -16.51 -12.09 11.09
CA SER A 251 -16.70 -13.49 10.72
C SER A 251 -18.05 -13.70 10.04
#